data_AF-A0A3N4J5Y3-F1
#
_entry.id   AF-A0A3N4J5Y3-F1
#
_cell.length_a   1.000
_cell.length_b   1.000
_cell.length_c   1.000
_cell.angle_alpha   90.00
_cell.angle_beta   90.00
_cell.angle_gamma   90.00
#
_symmetry.space_group_name_H-M   'P 1'
#
loop_
_entity.id
_entity.type
_entity.pdbx_description
1 polymer ?
#
loop_
_entity_poly.entity_id
_entity_poly.type
_entity_poly.pdbx_seq_one_letter_code
_entity_poly.pdbx_strand_id
1 'polypeptide(L)' 'MQQHKNSKGRELTEGDRVSVILLYKGGETYHKIGEEIGTSRTTVGRIASGLATPLA' A
#
# COMPACT_ATOMS: atom_id res chain seq x y z
N MET A 1 -0.13 -20.28 14.89
CA MET A 1 -0.89 -19.72 13.74
C MET A 1 -0.79 -18.21 13.81
N GLN A 2 -0.23 -17.60 12.77
CA GLN A 2 0.08 -16.16 12.72
C GLN A 2 -1.17 -15.30 12.93
N GLN A 3 -1.00 -14.19 13.64
CA GLN A 3 -2.09 -13.32 14.05
C GLN A 3 -2.79 -12.70 12.83
N HIS A 4 -4.07 -13.04 12.64
CA HIS A 4 -4.98 -12.26 11.82
C HIS A 4 -5.29 -10.97 12.58
N LYS A 5 -4.45 -9.94 12.39
CA LYS A 5 -4.77 -8.59 12.88
C LYS A 5 -5.88 -8.04 12.02
N ASN A 6 -7.12 -8.27 12.46
CA ASN A 6 -8.23 -7.36 12.19
C ASN A 6 -7.84 -6.01 12.80
N SER A 7 -7.20 -5.17 12.00
CA SER A 7 -6.94 -3.78 12.36
C SER A 7 -7.58 -2.98 11.24
N LYS A 8 -8.67 -2.28 11.59
CA LYS A 8 -9.39 -1.36 10.72
C LYS A 8 -8.41 -0.68 9.79
N GLY A 9 -8.49 -1.00 8.49
CA GLY A 9 -7.54 -0.49 7.51
C GLY A 9 -7.51 1.02 7.64
N ARG A 10 -6.36 1.58 8.03
CA ARG A 10 -6.12 3.01 7.97
C ARG A 10 -6.56 3.46 6.58
N GLU A 11 -7.44 4.44 6.51
CA GLU A 11 -7.86 4.99 5.23
C GLU A 11 -6.61 5.53 4.53
N LEU A 12 -6.22 4.88 3.44
CA LEU A 12 -5.07 5.29 2.66
C LEU A 12 -5.44 6.61 1.99
N THR A 13 -4.76 7.66 2.41
CA THR A 13 -4.96 8.99 1.83
C THR A 13 -4.45 9.02 0.40
N GLU A 14 -4.88 10.01 -0.37
CA GLU A 14 -4.36 10.23 -1.72
C GLU A 14 -2.82 10.41 -1.71
N GLY A 15 -2.29 11.07 -0.67
CA GLY A 15 -0.85 11.22 -0.46
C GLY A 15 -0.13 9.87 -0.31
N ASP A 16 -0.69 8.94 0.49
CA ASP A 16 -0.11 7.60 0.63
C ASP A 16 -0.08 6.85 -0.71
N ARG A 17 -1.14 6.98 -1.52
CA ARG A 17 -1.21 6.33 -2.85
C ARG A 17 -0.16 6.90 -3.81
N VAL A 18 0.01 8.22 -3.82
CA VAL A 18 1.03 8.88 -4.65
C VAL A 18 2.44 8.43 -4.25
N SER A 19 2.72 8.37 -2.94
CA SER A 19 4.02 7.89 -2.45
C SER A 19 4.29 6.44 -2.84
N VAL A 20 3.29 5.55 -2.73
CA VAL A 20 3.40 4.15 -3.18
C VAL A 20 3.76 4.07 -4.66
N ILE A 21 3.10 4.85 -5.51
CA ILE A 21 3.36 4.85 -6.96
C ILE A 21 4.75 5.39 -7.28
N LEU A 22 5.18 6.45 -6.59
CA LEU A 22 6.50 7.06 -6.80
C LEU A 22 7.63 6.09 -6.42
N LEU A 23 7.52 5.46 -5.25
CA LEU A 23 8.51 4.48 -4.79
C LEU A 23 8.53 3.24 -5.68
N TYR A 24 7.36 2.76 -6.10
CA TYR A 24 7.26 1.63 -7.03
C TYR A 24 7.94 1.95 -8.38
N LYS A 25 7.70 3.14 -8.94
CA LYS A 25 8.40 3.61 -10.15
C LYS A 25 9.91 3.78 -9.93
N GLY A 26 10.33 4.09 -8.72
CA GLY A 26 11.73 4.14 -8.30
C GLY A 26 12.41 2.76 -8.19
N GLY A 27 11.67 1.66 -8.38
CA GLY A 27 12.20 0.29 -8.28
C GLY A 27 12.22 -0.24 -6.84
N GLU A 28 11.59 0.45 -5.90
CA GLU A 28 11.47 -0.04 -4.53
C GLU A 28 10.57 -1.29 -4.49
N THR A 29 10.90 -2.22 -3.59
CA THR A 29 10.11 -3.44 -3.44
C THR A 29 8.85 -3.19 -2.62
N TYR A 30 7.80 -3.97 -2.87
CA TYR A 30 6.53 -3.84 -2.13
C TYR A 30 6.66 -3.97 -0.60
N HIS A 31 7.70 -4.66 -0.11
CA HIS A 31 7.97 -4.75 1.32
C HIS A 31 8.43 -3.41 1.88
N LYS A 32 9.44 -2.80 1.24
CA LYS A 32 10.04 -1.54 1.69
C LYS A 32 9.05 -0.38 1.60
N ILE A 33 8.28 -0.33 0.52
CA ILE A 33 7.18 0.63 0.35
C ILE A 33 6.13 0.44 1.46
N GLY A 34 5.81 -0.80 1.80
CA GLY A 34 4.86 -1.11 2.86
C GLY A 34 5.35 -0.64 4.23
N GLU A 35 6.62 -0.85 4.53
CA GLU A 35 7.23 -0.36 5.77
C GLU A 35 7.29 1.17 5.83
N GLU A 36 7.65 1.84 4.74
CA GLU A 36 7.75 3.30 4.69
C GLU A 36 6.40 3.99 4.87
N ILE A 37 5.35 3.44 4.24
CA ILE A 37 3.99 3.98 4.29
C ILE A 37 3.23 3.47 5.53
N GLY A 38 3.73 2.42 6.20
CA GLY A 38 3.05 1.75 7.29
C GLY A 38 1.82 0.96 6.82
N THR A 39 1.89 0.37 5.63
CA THR A 39 0.82 -0.46 5.03
C THR A 39 1.32 -1.85 4.67
N SER A 40 0.39 -2.79 4.49
CA SER A 40 0.77 -4.16 4.15
C SER A 40 1.28 -4.26 2.72
N ARG A 41 2.26 -5.14 2.48
CA ARG A 41 2.76 -5.49 1.14
C ARG A 41 1.63 -5.78 0.14
N THR A 42 0.60 -6.48 0.58
CA THR A 42 -0.58 -6.81 -0.24
C THR A 42 -1.34 -5.57 -0.67
N THR A 43 -1.47 -4.58 0.21
CA THR A 43 -2.11 -3.30 -0.07
C THR A 43 -1.28 -2.47 -1.04
N VAL A 44 0.05 -2.42 -0.85
CA VAL A 44 0.98 -1.81 -1.80
C VAL A 44 0.81 -2.42 -3.19
N GLY A 45 0.79 -3.76 -3.28
CA GLY A 45 0.61 -4.46 -4.55
C GLY A 45 -0.73 -4.11 -5.23
N ARG A 46 -1.81 -3.95 -4.47
CA ARG A 46 -3.10 -3.51 -5.03
C ARG A 46 -3.04 -2.08 -5.58
N ILE A 47 -2.37 -1.16 -4.89
CA ILE A 47 -2.21 0.23 -5.33
C ILE A 47 -1.31 0.28 -6.58
N ALA A 48 -0.14 -0.36 -6.54
CA ALA A 48 0.81 -0.39 -7.64
C ALA A 48 0.22 -1.07 -8.89
N SER A 49 -0.59 -2.12 -8.71
CA SER A 49 -1.30 -2.81 -9.79
C SER A 49 -2.51 -2.04 -10.34
N GLY A 50 -2.83 -0.86 -9.80
CA GLY A 50 -4.02 -0.09 -10.20
C GLY A 50 -5.36 -0.71 -9.77
N LEU A 51 -5.34 -1.77 -8.96
CA LEU A 51 -6.52 -2.44 -8.40
C LEU A 51 -7.13 -1.70 -7.22
N ALA A 52 -6.43 -0.70 -6.66
CA ALA A 52 -7.06 0.29 -5.81
C ALA A 52 -7.92 1.20 -6.70
N THR A 53 -9.14 0.74 -6.99
CA THR A 53 -10.18 1.42 -7.75
C THR A 53 -10.27 2.91 -7.41
N PRO A 54 -10.61 3.76 -8.41
CA PRO A 54 -11.01 5.13 -8.12
C PRO A 54 -12.22 5.07 -7.19
N LEU A 55 -12.17 5.86 -6.13
CA LEU A 55 -13.32 6.13 -5.28
C LEU A 55 -14.39 6.73 -6.19
N ALA A 56 -15.39 5.93 -6.57
CA ALA A 56 -16.63 6.38 -7.19
C ALA A 56 -17.71 6.46 -6.10
#